data_AF-A0AA43BXW7-F1
#
_entry.id   AF-A0AA43BXW7-F1
#
_cell.length_a   1.000
_cell.length_b   1.000
_cell.length_c   1.000
_cell.angle_alpha   90.00
_cell.angle_beta   90.00
_cell.angle_gamma   90.00
#
_symmetry.space_group_name_H-M   'P 1'
#
loop_
_entity.id
_entity.type
_entity.pdbx_description
1 polymer ?
#
loop_
_entity_poly.entity_id
_entity_poly.type
_entity_poly.pdbx_seq_one_letter_code
_entity_poly.pdbx_strand_id
1 'polypeptide(L)'
;VVSELRMLGTELGLQSILVRGDEARLRFRTGATPRLMRLTAALDDVQFAADVRHTVPLAMRLRRLGGLGIEAGLVRALSAAVGTDTEGEG
;
A
#
# COMPACT_ATOMS: atom_id res chain seq x y z
N VAL A 1 -1.92 13.36 -6.70
CA VAL A 1 -2.01 12.42 -5.55
C VAL A 1 -3.23 11.50 -5.64
N VAL A 2 -4.49 11.98 -5.53
CA VAL A 2 -5.68 11.09 -5.52
C VAL A 2 -5.80 10.21 -6.77
N SER A 3 -5.59 10.75 -7.96
CA SER A 3 -5.67 9.97 -9.22
C SER A 3 -4.57 8.91 -9.35
N GLU A 4 -3.38 9.20 -8.83
CA GLU A 4 -2.21 8.32 -8.86
C GLU A 4 -2.37 7.14 -7.91
N LEU A 5 -2.80 7.40 -6.67
CA LEU A 5 -3.17 6.35 -5.72
C LEU A 5 -4.24 5.41 -6.28
N ARG A 6 -5.22 5.97 -7.01
CA ARG A 6 -6.27 5.18 -7.65
C ARG A 6 -5.74 4.28 -8.77
N MET A 7 -4.79 4.76 -9.57
CA MET A 7 -4.14 3.96 -10.62
C MET A 7 -3.29 2.84 -10.00
N LEU A 8 -2.33 3.19 -9.13
CA LEU A 8 -1.45 2.23 -8.45
C LEU A 8 -2.25 1.19 -7.66
N GLY A 9 -3.31 1.64 -6.98
CA GLY A 9 -4.20 0.74 -6.27
C GLY A 9 -4.94 -0.22 -7.19
N THR A 10 -5.37 0.24 -8.36
CA THR A 10 -6.02 -0.64 -9.35
C THR A 10 -5.08 -1.74 -9.83
N GLU A 11 -3.81 -1.42 -10.06
CA GLU A 11 -2.78 -2.40 -10.45
C GLU A 11 -2.50 -3.43 -9.36
N LEU A 12 -2.54 -3.04 -8.08
CA LEU A 12 -2.43 -3.95 -6.93
C LEU A 12 -3.70 -4.75 -6.64
N GLY A 13 -4.78 -4.56 -7.40
CA GLY A 13 -6.06 -5.21 -7.16
C GLY A 13 -6.86 -4.61 -6.01
N LEU A 14 -6.62 -3.35 -5.65
CA LEU A 14 -7.43 -2.61 -4.69
C LEU A 14 -8.82 -2.31 -5.27
N GLN A 15 -9.82 -2.48 -4.41
CA GLN A 15 -11.18 -2.03 -4.64
C GLN A 15 -11.34 -0.56 -4.26
N SER A 16 -10.75 -0.14 -3.13
CA SER A 16 -10.83 1.24 -2.65
C SER A 16 -9.72 1.56 -1.65
N ILE A 17 -9.32 2.83 -1.65
CA ILE A 17 -8.35 3.43 -0.73
C ILE A 17 -9.08 4.52 0.04
N LEU A 18 -9.04 4.46 1.37
CA LEU A 18 -9.57 5.50 2.24
C LEU A 18 -8.43 6.09 3.05
N VAL A 19 -8.16 7.38 2.91
CA VAL A 19 -7.15 8.09 3.71
C VAL A 19 -7.86 9.01 4.68
N ARG A 20 -7.50 8.95 5.97
CA ARG A 20 -8.06 9.77 7.04
C ARG A 20 -6.96 10.21 8.00
N GLY A 21 -6.55 11.47 7.90
CA GLY A 21 -5.52 12.02 8.78
C GLY A 21 -4.18 11.31 8.58
N ASP A 22 -3.79 10.49 9.56
CA ASP A 22 -2.54 9.71 9.56
C ASP A 22 -2.78 8.20 9.36
N GLU A 23 -4.01 7.84 9.01
CA GLU A 23 -4.45 6.47 8.82
C GLU A 23 -4.93 6.24 7.39
N ALA A 24 -4.71 5.03 6.89
CA ALA A 24 -5.29 4.61 5.62
C ALA A 24 -5.90 3.22 5.70
N ARG A 25 -6.93 2.99 4.90
CA ARG A 25 -7.59 1.70 4.77
C ARG A 25 -7.54 1.27 3.32
N LEU A 26 -6.99 0.08 3.12
CA LEU A 26 -6.88 -0.57 1.83
C LEU A 26 -7.86 -1.75 1.81
N ARG A 27 -8.79 -1.73 0.87
CA ARG A 27 -9.69 -2.86 0.61
C ARG A 27 -9.31 -3.47 -0.73
N PHE A 28 -8.99 -4.74 -0.74
CA PHE A 28 -8.67 -5.48 -1.95
C PHE A 28 -9.93 -6.10 -2.56
N ARG A 29 -9.91 -6.30 -3.87
CA ARG A 29 -10.97 -7.03 -4.57
C ARG A 29 -10.95 -8.50 -4.13
N THR A 30 -12.13 -9.12 -4.14
CA THR A 30 -12.26 -10.56 -3.90
C THR A 30 -11.45 -11.32 -4.95
N GLY A 31 -10.52 -12.18 -4.53
CA GLY A 31 -9.63 -12.93 -5.42
C GLY A 31 -8.34 -12.21 -5.83
N ALA A 32 -8.12 -10.97 -5.37
CA ALA A 32 -6.82 -10.32 -5.55
C ALA A 32 -5.76 -11.01 -4.66
N THR A 33 -4.65 -11.43 -5.27
CA THR A 33 -3.49 -12.00 -4.58
C THR A 33 -2.32 -11.01 -4.66
N PRO A 34 -2.36 -9.89 -3.91
CA PRO A 34 -1.25 -8.96 -3.89
C PRO A 34 0.00 -9.65 -3.35
N ARG A 35 1.18 -9.23 -3.83
CA ARG A 35 2.47 -9.67 -3.31
C ARG A 35 2.68 -9.10 -1.91
N LEU A 36 2.06 -9.70 -0.90
CA LEU A 36 2.03 -9.22 0.49
C LEU A 36 3.43 -8.91 1.01
N MET A 37 4.40 -9.81 0.77
CA MET A 37 5.79 -9.63 1.20
C MET A 37 6.43 -8.34 0.65
N ARG A 38 6.16 -8.02 -0.61
CA ARG A 38 6.64 -6.78 -1.26
C ARG A 38 5.91 -5.56 -0.73
N LEU A 39 4.60 -5.68 -0.55
CA LEU A 39 3.77 -4.60 -0.04
C LEU A 39 4.15 -4.25 1.40
N THR A 40 4.39 -5.24 2.27
CA THR A 40 4.85 -5.00 3.64
C THR A 40 6.23 -4.38 3.67
N ALA A 41 7.17 -4.81 2.81
CA ALA A 41 8.50 -4.20 2.73
C ALA A 41 8.42 -2.72 2.28
N ALA A 42 7.61 -2.41 1.28
CA ALA A 42 7.40 -1.04 0.81
C ALA A 42 6.72 -0.14 1.86
N LEU A 43 5.85 -0.71 2.70
CA LEU A 43 5.23 0.00 3.82
C LEU A 43 6.21 0.25 4.97
N ASP A 44 7.13 -0.68 5.21
CA ASP A 44 8.18 -0.53 6.22
C ASP A 44 9.18 0.59 5.84
N ASP A 45 9.57 0.69 4.56
CA ASP A 45 10.43 1.78 4.03
C ASP A 45 9.87 3.17 4.34
N VAL A 46 8.55 3.33 4.28
CA VAL A 46 7.86 4.59 4.59
C VAL A 46 7.40 4.70 6.04
N GLN A 47 7.83 3.80 6.93
CA GLN A 47 7.50 3.76 8.35
C GLN A 47 5.99 3.66 8.63
N PHE A 48 5.28 2.82 7.87
CA PHE A 48 3.85 2.58 8.05
C PHE A 48 3.62 1.22 8.74
N ALA A 49 2.85 1.25 9.83
CA ALA A 49 2.34 0.04 10.45
C ALA A 49 1.19 -0.53 9.62
N ALA A 50 1.35 -1.75 9.12
CA ALA A 50 0.32 -2.49 8.40
C ALA A 50 -0.37 -3.51 9.31
N ASP A 51 -1.68 -3.38 9.47
CA ASP A 51 -2.54 -4.27 10.26
C ASP A 51 -3.51 -4.99 9.31
N VAL A 52 -3.27 -6.28 9.07
CA VAL A 52 -4.14 -7.11 8.22
C VAL A 52 -5.36 -7.54 9.04
N ARG A 53 -6.52 -7.00 8.70
CA ARG A 53 -7.79 -7.26 9.41
C ARG A 53 -8.41 -8.59 9.00
N HIS A 54 -8.44 -8.85 7.70
CA HIS A 54 -9.00 -10.05 7.09
C HIS A 54 -8.23 -10.36 5.82
N THR A 55 -8.15 -11.65 5.46
CA THR A 55 -7.48 -12.11 4.24
C THR A 55 -8.45 -12.41 3.09
N VAL A 56 -9.76 -12.57 3.35
CA VAL A 56 -10.76 -12.86 2.32
C VAL A 56 -12.11 -12.14 2.65
N PRO A 57 -12.46 -11.04 1.94
CA PRO A 57 -11.58 -10.27 1.07
C PRO A 57 -10.47 -9.60 1.89
N LEU A 58 -9.28 -9.50 1.31
CA LEU A 58 -8.13 -8.92 2.00
C LEU A 58 -8.44 -7.45 2.36
N ALA A 59 -8.31 -7.14 3.64
CA ALA A 59 -8.57 -5.81 4.18
C ALA A 59 -7.43 -5.46 5.13
N MET A 60 -6.82 -4.30 4.90
CA MET A 60 -5.66 -3.86 5.65
C MET A 60 -5.85 -2.42 6.12
N ARG A 61 -5.40 -2.16 7.32
CA ARG A 61 -5.34 -0.81 7.89
C ARG A 61 -3.88 -0.42 8.03
N LEU A 62 -3.57 0.75 7.53
CA LEU A 62 -2.26 1.37 7.63
C LEU A 62 -2.35 2.50 8.65
N ARG A 63 -1.32 2.63 9.47
CA ARG A 63 -1.14 3.76 10.36
C ARG A 63 0.29 4.24 10.20
N ARG A 64 0.47 5.53 9.94
CA ARG A 64 1.81 6.09 9.87
C ARG A 64 2.43 6.14 11.27
N LEU A 65 3.69 5.73 11.36
CA LEU A 65 4.48 5.79 12.59
C LEU A 65 5.48 6.96 12.57
N GLY A 66 5.87 7.40 11.37
CA GLY A 66 6.84 8.46 11.16
C GLY A 66 7.10 8.72 9.68
N GLY A 67 8.17 9.43 9.35
CA GLY A 67 8.60 9.65 7.96
C GLY A 67 7.67 10.54 7.13
N LEU A 68 7.45 10.17 5.87
CA LEU A 68 6.62 10.91 4.90
C LEU A 68 5.16 10.96 5.35
N GLY A 69 4.43 12.05 5.05
CA GLY A 69 2.99 12.14 5.32
C GLY A 69 2.21 11.00 4.66
N ILE A 70 1.06 10.61 5.25
CA ILE A 70 0.32 9.39 4.87
C ILE A 70 0.09 9.29 3.35
N GLU A 71 -0.27 10.40 2.69
CA GLU A 71 -0.59 10.44 1.27
C GLU A 71 0.65 10.24 0.38
N ALA A 72 1.73 10.96 0.69
CA ALA A 72 2.99 10.86 -0.05
C ALA A 72 3.67 9.49 0.18
N GLY A 73 3.64 8.99 1.42
CA GLY A 73 4.15 7.66 1.74
C GLY A 73 3.33 6.55 1.09
N LEU A 74 2.01 6.70 0.97
CA LEU A 74 1.16 5.76 0.23
C LEU A 74 1.50 5.72 -1.26
N VAL A 75 1.69 6.88 -1.90
CA VAL A 75 2.09 6.91 -3.32
C VAL A 75 3.41 6.16 -3.48
N ARG A 76 4.40 6.44 -2.64
CA ARG A 76 5.72 5.80 -2.71
C ARG A 76 5.64 4.29 -2.46
N ALA A 77 4.95 3.87 -1.40
CA ALA A 77 4.82 2.45 -1.06
C ALA A 77 4.03 1.66 -2.11
N LEU A 78 2.91 2.20 -2.60
CA LEU A 78 2.14 1.55 -3.67
C LEU A 78 2.93 1.53 -4.98
N SER A 79 3.67 2.60 -5.30
CA SER A 79 4.55 2.64 -6.47
C SER A 79 5.67 1.60 -6.40
N ALA A 80 6.31 1.40 -5.24
CA ALA A 80 7.34 0.37 -5.05
C ALA A 80 6.75 -1.07 -5.06
N ALA A 81 5.49 -1.21 -4.64
CA ALA A 81 4.78 -2.48 -4.70
C ALA A 81 4.32 -2.84 -6.13
N VAL A 82 4.00 -1.85 -6.97
CA VAL A 82 3.62 -1.99 -8.40
C VAL A 82 4.85 -2.10 -9.30
N GLY A 83 5.85 -1.26 -9.08
CA GLY A 83 6.98 -1.01 -9.98
C GLY A 83 8.32 -1.53 -9.44
N THR A 84 9.05 -2.14 -10.37
CA THR A 84 10.49 -2.43 -10.47
C THR A 84 11.12 -3.36 -9.45
N ASP A 85 11.26 -4.61 -9.88
CA ASP A 85 12.58 -5.23 -9.99
C ASP A 85 13.60 -4.19 -10.52
N THR A 86 14.24 -3.43 -9.64
CA THR A 86 15.47 -2.68 -9.91
C THR A 86 16.24 -2.67 -8.60
N GLU A 87 17.08 -3.68 -8.45
CA GLU A 87 18.19 -3.92 -7.51
C GLU A 87 18.35 -5.47 -7.49
N GLY A 88 18.80 -6.13 -8.56
CA GLY A 88 20.17 -6.07 -9.08
C GLY A 88 20.74 -4.69 -9.31
N GLU A 89 21.68 -4.29 -8.45
CA GLU A 89 22.99 -3.71 -8.76
C GLU A 89 23.71 -3.40 -7.42
N GLY A 90 24.76 -4.18 -7.10
CA GLY A 90 25.64 -4.02 -5.93
C GLY A 90 26.17 -5.31 -5.34
#